data_AF-A0A7W1QUK7-F1
#
_entry.id   AF-A0A7W1QUK7-F1
#
_cell.length_a   1.000
_cell.length_b   1.000
_cell.length_c   1.000
_cell.angle_alpha   90.00
_cell.angle_beta   90.00
_cell.angle_gamma   90.00
#
_symmetry.space_group_name_H-M   'P 1'
#
loop_
_entity.id
_entity.type
_entity.pdbx_description
1 polymer ?
#
loop_
_entity_poly.entity_id
_entity_poly.type
_entity_poly.pdbx_seq_one_letter_code
_entity_poly.pdbx_strand_id
1 'polypeptide(L)'
;VWLNGELHDGRYGITVAVAVPVTSLCPCSKEMSDYGAHNQRSRITITVRPKEPVFVAELLRVAEEEASCELYGILKRADEKYVTERAYDNPRFVEDLVRGVAARLAADSRFDGFSVEAENFESIHNHNAYARIAQGI
;
A
#
# COMPACT_ATOMS: atom_id res chain seq x y z
N VAL A 1 6.35 -8.14 -8.42
CA VAL A 1 7.17 -7.04 -8.95
C VAL A 1 7.13 -7.13 -10.46
N TRP A 2 6.93 -6.02 -11.14
CA TRP A 2 6.96 -5.90 -12.60
C TRP A 2 7.94 -4.80 -12.97
N LEU A 3 8.82 -5.08 -13.95
CA LEU A 3 9.82 -4.16 -14.46
C LEU A 3 9.64 -4.09 -15.98
N ASN A 4 9.17 -2.96 -16.47
CA ASN A 4 8.90 -2.75 -17.89
C ASN A 4 9.88 -1.72 -18.44
N GLY A 5 10.53 -2.05 -19.55
CA GLY A 5 11.37 -1.15 -20.32
C GLY A 5 10.77 -0.90 -21.70
N GLU A 6 10.73 0.34 -22.12
CA GLU A 6 10.21 0.79 -23.41
C GLU A 6 11.29 1.57 -24.15
N LEU A 7 11.38 1.38 -25.46
CA LEU A 7 12.26 2.15 -26.34
C LEU A 7 11.40 2.84 -27.39
N HIS A 8 11.32 4.17 -27.31
CA HIS A 8 10.53 4.99 -28.24
C HIS A 8 11.41 6.10 -28.81
N ASP A 9 11.58 6.15 -30.13
CA ASP A 9 12.43 7.12 -30.84
C ASP A 9 13.86 7.24 -30.25
N GLY A 10 14.45 6.10 -29.86
CA GLY A 10 15.78 6.06 -29.25
C GLY A 10 15.84 6.51 -27.78
N ARG A 11 14.70 6.84 -27.17
CA ARG A 11 14.59 7.16 -25.74
C ARG A 11 14.11 5.96 -24.95
N TYR A 12 14.79 5.66 -23.85
CA TYR A 12 14.40 4.62 -22.91
C TYR A 12 13.41 5.17 -21.88
N GLY A 13 12.30 4.48 -21.71
CA GLY A 13 11.36 4.65 -20.59
C GLY A 13 11.38 3.41 -19.71
N ILE A 14 11.28 3.60 -18.39
CA ILE A 14 11.18 2.50 -17.43
C ILE A 14 9.93 2.72 -16.59
N THR A 15 9.19 1.64 -16.33
CA THR A 15 8.11 1.60 -15.35
C THR A 15 8.37 0.47 -14.37
N VAL A 16 8.30 0.76 -13.08
CA VAL A 16 8.48 -0.19 -11.98
C VAL A 16 7.17 -0.33 -11.24
N ALA A 17 6.71 -1.56 -11.02
CA ALA A 17 5.53 -1.82 -10.22
C ALA A 17 5.75 -2.90 -9.15
N VAL A 18 5.18 -2.69 -7.97
CA VAL A 18 5.19 -3.62 -6.84
C VAL A 18 3.77 -3.81 -6.34
N ALA A 19 3.44 -5.03 -5.93
CA ALA A 19 2.20 -5.34 -5.23
C ALA A 19 2.58 -5.87 -3.85
N VAL A 20 2.19 -5.15 -2.81
CA VAL A 20 2.62 -5.37 -1.43
C VAL A 20 1.41 -5.79 -0.61
N PRO A 21 1.40 -7.03 -0.07
CA PRO A 21 0.36 -7.45 0.83
C PRO A 21 0.56 -6.83 2.22
N VAL A 22 -0.48 -6.25 2.77
CA VAL A 22 -0.48 -5.56 4.07
C VAL A 22 -1.72 -5.92 4.88
N THR A 23 -1.75 -5.56 6.16
CA THR A 23 -2.98 -5.58 6.96
C THR A 23 -3.59 -4.18 6.97
N SER A 24 -4.89 -4.08 6.71
CA SER A 24 -5.69 -2.88 6.99
C SER A 24 -6.74 -3.18 8.05
N LEU A 25 -6.97 -2.22 8.93
CA LEU A 25 -8.00 -2.28 9.96
C LEU A 25 -8.96 -1.11 9.78
N CYS A 26 -10.26 -1.40 9.80
CA CYS A 26 -11.30 -0.44 9.45
C CYS A 26 -11.52 0.59 10.57
N PRO A 27 -11.30 1.91 10.32
CA PRO A 27 -11.59 2.95 11.31
C PRO A 27 -13.05 2.97 11.74
N CYS A 28 -13.99 2.79 10.80
CA CYS A 28 -15.43 2.79 11.07
C CYS A 28 -15.80 1.69 12.08
N SER A 29 -15.33 0.47 11.84
CA SER A 29 -15.62 -0.67 12.73
C SER A 29 -15.12 -0.45 14.14
N LYS A 30 -13.91 0.13 14.30
CA LYS A 30 -13.33 0.45 15.59
C LYS A 30 -14.15 1.52 16.32
N GLU A 31 -14.61 2.54 15.61
CA GLU A 31 -15.37 3.65 16.19
C GLU A 31 -16.75 3.22 16.69
N MET A 32 -17.43 2.34 15.96
CA MET A 32 -18.81 1.95 16.25
C MET A 32 -18.95 0.75 17.19
N SER A 33 -17.89 -0.02 17.43
CA SER A 33 -17.95 -1.26 18.23
C SER A 33 -17.40 -1.05 19.63
N ASP A 34 -18.07 -1.58 20.65
CA ASP A 34 -17.59 -1.52 22.04
C ASP A 34 -16.23 -2.23 22.24
N TYR A 35 -15.94 -3.22 21.40
CA TYR A 35 -14.68 -3.97 21.41
C TYR A 35 -14.34 -4.53 20.04
N GLY A 36 -13.04 -4.53 19.74
CA GLY A 36 -12.52 -5.07 18.49
C GLY A 36 -12.83 -4.20 17.28
N ALA A 37 -12.28 -4.59 16.14
CA ALA A 37 -12.57 -4.00 14.84
C ALA A 37 -12.25 -5.04 13.77
N HIS A 38 -13.03 -5.07 12.69
CA HIS A 38 -12.66 -5.95 11.59
C HIS A 38 -11.39 -5.44 10.90
N ASN A 39 -10.58 -6.39 10.49
CA ASN A 39 -9.39 -6.18 9.70
C ASN A 39 -9.34 -7.23 8.59
N GLN A 40 -8.48 -6.99 7.61
CA GLN A 40 -8.33 -7.87 6.46
C GLN A 40 -6.94 -7.76 5.86
N ARG A 41 -6.63 -8.72 5.01
CA ARG A 41 -5.53 -8.56 4.07
C ARG A 41 -5.93 -7.50 3.04
N SER A 42 -4.99 -6.63 2.72
CA SER A 42 -5.07 -5.70 1.61
C SER A 42 -3.89 -5.87 0.69
N ARG A 43 -4.03 -5.41 -0.55
CA ARG A 43 -2.94 -5.31 -1.52
C ARG A 43 -2.80 -3.87 -1.96
N ILE A 44 -1.63 -3.30 -1.70
CA ILE A 44 -1.24 -1.99 -2.25
C ILE A 44 -0.37 -2.25 -3.49
N THR A 45 -0.83 -1.80 -4.65
CA THR A 45 -0.05 -1.81 -5.89
C THR A 45 0.48 -0.41 -6.16
N ILE A 46 1.80 -0.28 -6.22
CA ILE A 46 2.49 0.97 -6.56
C ILE A 46 3.14 0.79 -7.92
N THR A 47 2.86 1.69 -8.84
CA THR A 47 3.53 1.80 -10.13
C THR A 47 4.17 3.17 -10.21
N VAL A 48 5.45 3.25 -10.59
CA VAL A 48 6.19 4.50 -10.75
C VAL A 48 6.91 4.53 -12.10
N ARG A 49 7.04 5.72 -12.68
CA ARG A 49 7.92 6.05 -13.81
C ARG A 49 9.10 6.86 -13.26
N PRO A 50 10.22 6.23 -12.94
CA PRO A 50 11.35 6.91 -12.32
C PRO A 50 12.29 7.54 -13.37
N LYS A 51 12.90 8.67 -13.02
CA LYS A 51 13.96 9.37 -13.78
C LYS A 51 15.35 8.77 -13.56
N GLU A 52 15.52 8.12 -12.42
CA GLU A 52 16.77 7.52 -11.96
C GLU A 52 16.50 6.15 -11.33
N PRO A 53 17.52 5.30 -11.13
CA PRO A 53 17.31 3.98 -10.53
C PRO A 53 16.61 4.06 -9.16
N VAL A 54 15.56 3.26 -8.97
CA VAL A 54 14.82 3.12 -7.72
C VAL A 54 14.94 1.70 -7.20
N PHE A 55 15.21 1.53 -5.91
CA PHE A 55 15.19 0.19 -5.31
C PHE A 55 13.75 -0.23 -5.04
N VAL A 56 13.41 -1.45 -5.44
CA VAL A 56 12.10 -2.07 -5.15
C VAL A 56 11.78 -2.03 -3.65
N ALA A 57 12.79 -2.21 -2.80
CA ALA A 57 12.65 -2.15 -1.34
C ALA A 57 12.14 -0.79 -0.83
N GLU A 58 12.46 0.32 -1.51
CA GLU A 58 11.96 1.65 -1.14
C GLU A 58 10.43 1.72 -1.34
N LEU A 59 9.94 1.21 -2.47
CA LEU A 59 8.50 1.18 -2.75
C LEU A 59 7.75 0.24 -1.80
N LEU A 60 8.35 -0.90 -1.46
CA LEU A 60 7.82 -1.82 -0.45
C LEU A 60 7.67 -1.09 0.90
N ARG A 61 8.72 -0.41 1.33
CA ARG A 61 8.73 0.28 2.63
C ARG A 61 7.69 1.40 2.69
N VAL A 62 7.51 2.13 1.60
CA VAL A 62 6.43 3.14 1.49
C VAL A 62 5.05 2.50 1.70
N ALA A 63 4.75 1.39 1.03
CA ALA A 63 3.48 0.69 1.21
C ALA A 63 3.28 0.16 2.65
N GLU A 64 4.32 -0.44 3.23
CA GLU A 64 4.29 -1.02 4.58
C GLU A 64 4.18 0.05 5.69
N GLU A 65 4.79 1.22 5.51
CA GLU A 65 4.69 2.35 6.45
C GLU A 65 3.31 3.02 6.46
N GLU A 66 2.63 3.05 5.31
CA GLU A 66 1.28 3.65 5.19
C GLU A 66 0.14 2.69 5.55
N ALA A 67 0.43 1.39 5.66
CA ALA A 67 -0.55 0.39 6.10
C ALA A 67 -0.87 0.50 7.60
N SER A 68 -1.99 -0.13 8.02
CA SER A 68 -2.28 -0.27 9.46
C SER A 68 -1.18 -1.08 10.16
N CYS A 69 -0.77 -2.19 9.55
CA CYS A 69 0.44 -2.91 9.90
C CYS A 69 0.98 -3.69 8.70
N GLU A 70 2.30 -3.88 8.65
CA GLU A 70 2.97 -4.75 7.70
C GLU A 70 2.79 -6.24 8.06
N LEU A 71 3.17 -7.12 7.12
CA LEU A 71 3.08 -8.57 7.31
C LEU A 71 4.42 -9.18 7.68
N TYR A 72 4.38 -10.17 8.57
CA TYR A 72 5.53 -11.00 8.93
C TYR A 72 5.18 -12.46 8.68
N GLY A 73 6.13 -13.24 8.14
CA GLY A 73 5.88 -14.65 7.81
C GLY A 73 5.70 -15.55 9.04
N ILE A 74 6.38 -15.24 10.14
CA ILE A 74 6.32 -15.98 11.40
C ILE A 74 6.28 -14.97 12.54
N LEU A 75 5.31 -15.12 13.44
CA LEU A 75 5.14 -14.31 14.63
C LEU A 75 5.19 -15.20 15.88
N LYS A 76 5.90 -14.76 16.92
CA LYS A 76 5.76 -15.29 18.28
C LYS A 76 4.59 -14.57 18.97
N ARG A 77 4.20 -15.06 20.15
CA ARG A 77 3.09 -14.47 20.94
C ARG A 77 3.29 -12.98 21.23
N ALA A 78 4.51 -12.56 21.56
CA ALA A 78 4.81 -11.14 21.79
C ALA A 78 4.69 -10.29 20.51
N ASP A 79 5.11 -10.86 19.38
CA ASP A 79 5.04 -10.19 18.08
C ASP A 79 3.58 -10.08 17.61
N GLU A 80 2.78 -11.14 17.79
CA GLU A 80 1.35 -11.16 17.48
C GLU A 80 0.58 -10.10 18.27
N LYS A 81 0.88 -9.96 19.57
CA LYS A 81 0.35 -8.88 20.40
C LYS A 81 0.68 -7.51 19.79
N TYR A 82 1.95 -7.29 19.45
CA TYR A 82 2.42 -6.02 18.90
C TYR A 82 1.73 -5.66 17.57
N VAL A 83 1.68 -6.57 16.61
CA VAL A 83 1.08 -6.27 15.29
C VAL A 83 -0.43 -6.06 15.39
N THR A 84 -1.10 -6.75 16.32
CA THR A 84 -2.53 -6.58 16.58
C THR A 84 -2.82 -5.19 17.15
N GLU A 85 -2.08 -4.79 18.19
CA GLU A 85 -2.22 -3.46 18.81
C GLU A 85 -1.84 -2.35 17.83
N ARG A 86 -0.74 -2.50 17.08
CA ARG A 86 -0.31 -1.53 16.06
C ARG A 86 -1.37 -1.30 14.99
N ALA A 87 -1.95 -2.37 14.44
CA ALA A 87 -3.02 -2.25 13.46
C ALA A 87 -4.28 -1.60 14.05
N TYR A 88 -4.60 -1.93 15.30
CA TYR A 88 -5.73 -1.34 16.01
C TYR A 88 -5.55 0.15 16.24
N ASP A 89 -4.35 0.59 16.59
CA ASP A 89 -4.03 2.00 16.89
C ASP A 89 -3.83 2.86 15.63
N ASN A 90 -3.55 2.24 14.48
CA ASN A 90 -3.39 2.91 13.19
C ASN A 90 -4.43 2.40 12.15
N PRO A 91 -5.74 2.56 12.39
CA PRO A 91 -6.75 2.12 11.44
C PRO A 91 -6.72 3.00 10.17
N ARG A 92 -6.94 2.40 9.00
CA ARG A 92 -6.89 3.09 7.69
C ARG A 92 -8.00 2.57 6.76
N PHE A 93 -8.77 3.48 6.17
CA PHE A 93 -9.63 3.11 5.04
C PHE A 93 -8.80 2.84 3.78
N VAL A 94 -9.41 2.20 2.77
CA VAL A 94 -8.75 1.95 1.49
C VAL A 94 -8.31 3.26 0.81
N GLU A 95 -9.08 4.34 0.98
CA GLU A 95 -8.77 5.68 0.49
C GLU A 95 -7.59 6.31 1.24
N ASP A 96 -7.44 6.04 2.54
CA ASP A 96 -6.33 6.55 3.33
C ASP A 96 -5.01 5.90 2.93
N LEU A 97 -5.04 4.60 2.61
CA LEU A 97 -3.87 3.88 2.09
C LEU A 97 -3.37 4.52 0.79
N VAL A 98 -4.24 4.74 -0.20
CA VAL A 98 -3.81 5.35 -1.46
C VAL A 98 -3.39 6.81 -1.28
N ARG A 99 -4.04 7.59 -0.40
CA ARG A 99 -3.66 8.98 -0.13
C ARG A 99 -2.28 9.07 0.52
N GLY A 100 -2.01 8.23 1.53
CA GLY A 100 -0.72 8.22 2.24
C GLY A 100 0.43 7.90 1.29
N VAL A 101 0.29 6.83 0.51
CA VAL A 101 1.31 6.42 -0.45
C VAL A 101 1.46 7.46 -1.57
N ALA A 102 0.36 7.95 -2.14
CA ALA A 102 0.41 8.97 -3.19
C ALA A 102 1.09 10.26 -2.72
N ALA A 103 0.85 10.69 -1.48
CA ALA A 103 1.51 11.87 -0.92
C ALA A 103 3.04 11.70 -0.86
N ARG A 104 3.53 10.51 -0.50
CA ARG A 104 4.97 10.20 -0.48
C ARG A 104 5.58 10.14 -1.87
N LEU A 105 4.87 9.55 -2.83
CA LEU A 105 5.33 9.49 -4.22
C LEU A 105 5.33 10.87 -4.88
N ALA A 106 4.32 11.70 -4.61
CA ALA A 106 4.24 13.07 -5.13
C ALA A 106 5.33 13.99 -4.55
N ALA A 107 5.79 13.71 -3.33
CA ALA A 107 6.90 14.45 -2.71
C ALA A 107 8.28 14.03 -3.23
N ASP A 108 8.38 12.89 -3.92
CA ASP A 108 9.64 12.36 -4.44
C ASP A 108 9.88 12.81 -5.89
N SER A 109 10.82 13.73 -6.07
CA SER A 109 11.14 14.34 -7.38
C SER A 109 11.68 13.34 -8.42
N ARG A 110 12.05 12.13 -8.00
CA ARG A 110 12.55 11.07 -8.87
C ARG A 110 11.46 10.49 -9.75
N PHE A 111 10.18 10.65 -9.41
CA PHE A 111 9.07 10.08 -10.18
C PHE A 111 8.43 11.11 -11.12
N ASP A 112 8.42 10.82 -12.42
CA ASP A 112 7.68 11.60 -13.43
C ASP A 112 6.18 11.30 -13.42
N GLY A 113 5.82 10.11 -12.97
CA GLY A 113 4.44 9.69 -12.84
C GLY A 113 4.33 8.46 -11.94
N PHE A 114 3.14 8.27 -11.39
CA PHE A 114 2.82 7.13 -10.55
C PHE A 114 1.34 6.76 -10.61
N SER A 115 1.03 5.53 -10.23
CA SER A 115 -0.30 5.14 -9.76
C SER A 115 -0.19 4.31 -8.48
N VAL A 116 -1.12 4.53 -7.58
CA VAL A 116 -1.31 3.73 -6.37
C VAL A 116 -2.71 3.17 -6.38
N GLU A 117 -2.81 1.87 -6.17
CA GLU A 117 -4.07 1.15 -6.03
C GLU A 117 -4.05 0.43 -4.69
N ALA A 118 -5.15 0.49 -3.95
CA ALA A 118 -5.34 -0.32 -2.76
C ALA A 118 -6.62 -1.13 -2.92
N GLU A 119 -6.53 -2.42 -2.61
CA GLU A 119 -7.64 -3.35 -2.64
C GLU A 119 -7.71 -4.07 -1.30
N ASN A 120 -8.84 -3.91 -0.61
CA ASN A 120 -9.13 -4.62 0.62
C ASN A 120 -9.96 -5.86 0.31
N PHE A 121 -9.46 -7.03 0.70
CA PHE A 121 -10.21 -8.28 0.63
C PHE A 121 -11.11 -8.37 1.86
N GLU A 122 -12.24 -7.66 1.83
CA GLU A 122 -13.11 -7.42 2.99
C GLU A 122 -13.44 -8.71 3.74
N SER A 123 -13.23 -8.71 5.07
CA SER A 123 -13.45 -9.89 5.90
C SER A 123 -14.92 -10.18 6.20
N ILE A 124 -15.79 -9.19 6.00
CA ILE A 124 -17.23 -9.25 6.30
C ILE A 124 -18.11 -9.16 5.05
N HIS A 125 -17.52 -9.03 3.86
CA HIS A 125 -18.22 -8.90 2.59
C HIS A 125 -17.61 -9.82 1.54
N ASN A 126 -18.43 -10.26 0.58
CA ASN A 126 -17.94 -11.08 -0.55
C ASN A 126 -17.64 -10.24 -1.79
N HIS A 127 -17.08 -9.05 -1.57
CA HIS A 127 -16.57 -8.14 -2.59
C HIS A 127 -15.44 -7.31 -1.99
N ASN A 128 -14.58 -6.75 -2.84
CA ASN A 128 -13.45 -5.96 -2.38
C ASN A 128 -13.80 -4.48 -2.35
N ALA A 129 -13.29 -3.75 -1.36
CA ALA A 129 -13.22 -2.29 -1.43
C ALA A 129 -11.94 -1.88 -2.18
N TYR A 130 -12.04 -0.87 -3.04
CA TYR A 130 -10.96 -0.49 -3.93
C TYR A 130 -10.86 1.03 -4.07
N ALA A 131 -9.62 1.54 -4.06
CA ALA A 131 -9.32 2.93 -4.37
C ALA A 131 -8.08 3.03 -5.26
N ARG A 132 -8.01 4.11 -6.07
CA ARG A 132 -6.87 4.40 -6.94
C ARG A 132 -6.60 5.90 -7.03
N ILE A 133 -5.32 6.26 -6.99
CA ILE A 133 -4.81 7.59 -7.36
C ILE A 133 -3.77 7.41 -8.46
N ALA A 134 -3.81 8.25 -9.49
CA ALA A 134 -2.80 8.26 -10.55
C ALA A 134 -2.46 9.69 -10.94
N GLN A 135 -1.17 9.93 -11.21
CA GLN A 135 -0.65 11.21 -11.64
C GLN A 135 0.47 10.96 -12.65
N GLY A 136 0.36 11.54 -13.85
CA GLY A 136 1.44 11.54 -14.83
C GLY A 136 1.83 10.18 -15.42
N ILE A 137 1.09 9.09 -15.12
CA ILE A 137 1.31 7.76 -15.72
C ILE A 137 0.41 7.52 -16.93
#